data_AF-A0ABD0RHY5-F1
#
_entry.id   AF-A0ABD0RHY5-F1
#
_cell.length_a   1.000
_cell.length_b   1.000
_cell.length_c   1.000
_cell.angle_alpha   90.00
_cell.angle_beta   90.00
_cell.angle_gamma   90.00
#
_symmetry.space_group_name_H-M   'P 1'
#
loop_
_entity.id
_entity.type
_entity.pdbx_description
1 polymer ?
#
loop_
_entity_poly.entity_id
_entity_poly.type
_entity_poly.pdbx_seq_one_letter_code
_entity_poly.pdbx_strand_id
1 'polypeptide(L)'
;ESKRSNTNCVRIVLIGKTGNGKSATGNTILNRNAFQSQASFKSVTSSCQKEEGFVNGTPVTVVDTPGLFDTHVQTDDLKQEILKCISLLSPGPHVFLLVLRIGRLTKEEMETLNLIKETFGRNAGMFSIIIFTHGDQLQDQTIESCLEDTDSHMKKLIRDCGGRYHVIDNTKPDDSKQITDLLEKINIMVEKNGGGCYTNEMFEEVEAAIKQEMERILQNKRKEMERENKRLREKHELEMAEMIRRIAEQRELIDRERKVKEEELRIKEEFLQNELKRRDDQEEMEKRKRQKEEENRRIEEETKQEEWNRKQQELEEKRIKLEQEQQKRDQEYREKYEREWKEMEKLHKNRLKTEHEDGYRKRLKKERSEWELKEKKMIEEFEQEKREREEKENERIEKELKERERIEREYENSITEMRKQKEEWEKSWKEEWDNRVKEEKARRKEERGKLRKLEEAFKRERKEEDEKRKREDKAKREQEERERKEMEEEHERKLKEMKRKYEDEARKHAEEFNEFREKYKKDFQALMLKHDLEMQELRLKHENEEKALSELAKQKEKNLKEKMEEMEDKHKREVEELRKKYESKCVLL
;
A
#
# COMPACT_ATOMS: atom_id res chain seq x y z
N GLU A 1 -48.95 66.82 11.01
CA GLU A 1 -48.88 66.72 12.48
C GLU A 1 -50.17 66.13 13.01
N SER A 2 -50.12 64.91 13.54
CA SER A 2 -51.12 64.39 14.47
C SER A 2 -50.35 64.05 15.73
N LYS A 3 -50.57 64.87 16.78
CA LYS A 3 -50.03 64.62 18.12
C LYS A 3 -50.58 63.27 18.58
N ARG A 4 -49.76 62.21 18.50
CA ARG A 4 -50.05 60.94 19.19
C ARG A 4 -50.13 61.27 20.68
N SER A 5 -51.35 61.31 21.21
CA SER A 5 -51.57 61.25 22.65
C SER A 5 -50.92 59.96 23.16
N ASN A 6 -49.81 60.11 23.87
CA ASN A 6 -49.06 59.03 24.46
C ASN A 6 -49.95 58.34 25.51
N THR A 7 -50.72 57.35 25.08
CA THR A 7 -51.53 56.46 25.94
C THR A 7 -50.89 55.07 25.96
N ASN A 8 -49.56 55.02 25.96
CA ASN A 8 -48.82 53.78 26.09
C ASN A 8 -48.82 53.35 27.55
N CYS A 9 -49.58 52.30 27.86
CA CYS A 9 -49.62 51.69 29.18
C CYS A 9 -48.22 51.18 29.57
N VAL A 10 -47.68 51.63 30.70
CA VAL A 10 -46.40 51.14 31.24
C VAL A 10 -46.62 49.77 31.87
N ARG A 11 -45.82 48.77 31.49
CA ARG A 11 -45.99 47.37 31.91
C ARG A 11 -44.78 46.96 32.75
N ILE A 12 -45.02 46.74 34.03
CA ILE A 12 -44.02 46.57 35.07
C ILE A 12 -44.08 45.14 35.60
N VAL A 13 -42.93 44.49 35.74
CA VAL A 13 -42.79 43.22 36.48
C VAL A 13 -41.93 43.46 37.71
N LEU A 14 -42.43 43.11 38.89
CA LEU A 14 -41.71 43.23 40.16
C LEU A 14 -41.00 41.93 40.49
N ILE A 15 -39.67 41.93 40.55
CA ILE A 15 -38.84 40.73 40.73
C ILE A 15 -37.95 40.93 41.95
N GLY A 16 -37.79 39.94 42.83
CA GLY A 16 -36.96 40.03 44.04
C GLY A 16 -37.30 38.99 45.09
N LYS A 17 -36.41 38.81 46.08
CA LYS A 17 -36.59 37.84 47.17
C LYS A 17 -37.89 38.06 47.96
N THR A 18 -38.43 37.00 48.56
CA THR A 18 -39.52 37.10 49.55
C THR A 18 -39.13 38.04 50.70
N GLY A 19 -40.03 38.93 51.09
CA GLY A 19 -39.79 39.88 52.19
C GLY A 19 -39.07 41.17 51.81
N ASN A 20 -38.60 41.34 50.58
CA ASN A 20 -38.01 42.60 50.10
C ASN A 20 -39.04 43.71 49.83
N GLY A 21 -40.34 43.41 49.97
CA GLY A 21 -41.41 44.39 49.83
C GLY A 21 -41.94 44.56 48.40
N LYS A 22 -41.88 43.55 47.53
CA LYS A 22 -42.43 43.59 46.16
C LYS A 22 -43.90 44.03 46.12
N SER A 23 -44.78 43.33 46.81
CA SER A 23 -46.21 43.63 46.87
C SER A 23 -46.48 45.02 47.45
N ALA A 24 -45.72 45.43 48.48
CA ALA A 24 -45.79 46.78 49.03
C ALA A 24 -45.40 47.84 48.00
N THR A 25 -44.31 47.63 47.28
CA THR A 25 -43.86 48.49 46.18
C THR A 25 -44.91 48.56 45.06
N GLY A 26 -45.54 47.45 44.71
CA GLY A 26 -46.66 47.45 43.75
C GLY A 26 -47.83 48.31 44.21
N ASN A 27 -48.15 48.27 45.51
CA ASN A 27 -49.20 49.11 46.10
C ASN A 27 -48.83 50.60 46.08
N THR A 28 -47.58 50.92 46.42
CA THR A 28 -47.07 52.30 46.36
C THR A 28 -47.07 52.83 44.93
N ILE A 29 -46.66 52.03 43.94
CA ILE A 29 -46.71 52.39 42.52
C ILE A 29 -48.15 52.69 42.08
N LEU A 30 -49.11 51.83 42.44
CA LEU A 30 -50.52 51.99 42.05
C LEU A 30 -51.30 52.98 42.94
N ASN A 31 -50.66 53.51 43.99
CA ASN A 31 -51.27 54.36 45.01
C ASN A 31 -52.57 53.78 45.61
N ARG A 32 -52.62 52.46 45.79
CA ARG A 32 -53.73 51.73 46.43
C ARG A 32 -53.26 50.38 46.95
N ASN A 33 -54.01 49.79 47.87
CA ASN A 33 -53.77 48.41 48.34
C ASN A 33 -54.26 47.39 47.29
N ALA A 34 -53.49 47.19 46.22
CA ALA A 34 -53.80 46.28 45.11
C ALA A 34 -53.36 44.83 45.37
N PHE A 35 -52.23 44.66 46.05
CA PHE A 35 -51.61 43.38 46.42
C PHE A 35 -51.64 43.20 47.94
N GLN A 36 -51.77 41.95 48.39
CA GLN A 36 -51.73 41.64 49.82
C GLN A 36 -50.29 41.77 50.35
N SER A 37 -50.05 42.76 51.21
CA SER A 37 -48.74 43.01 51.83
C SER A 37 -48.88 42.98 53.36
N GLN A 38 -48.44 41.91 54.01
CA GLN A 38 -48.46 41.76 55.48
C GLN A 38 -47.14 41.16 55.98
N ALA A 39 -46.69 41.59 57.16
CA ALA A 39 -45.56 40.97 57.84
C ALA A 39 -45.95 39.55 58.30
N SER A 40 -45.41 38.53 57.62
CA SER A 40 -45.72 37.12 57.86
C SER A 40 -44.43 36.30 57.85
N PHE A 41 -44.36 35.25 58.67
CA PHE A 41 -43.28 34.27 58.66
C PHE A 41 -43.38 33.27 57.49
N LYS A 42 -44.47 33.34 56.69
CA LYS A 42 -44.70 32.57 55.46
C LYS A 42 -44.89 33.52 54.28
N SER A 43 -44.46 33.13 53.08
CA SER A 43 -44.72 33.90 51.86
C SER A 43 -46.23 34.13 51.66
N VAL A 44 -46.58 35.38 51.38
CA VAL A 44 -47.98 35.83 51.22
C VAL A 44 -48.42 35.72 49.75
N THR A 45 -47.49 35.82 48.79
CA THR A 45 -47.75 35.73 47.34
C THR A 45 -47.27 34.37 46.81
N SER A 46 -48.20 33.54 46.34
CA SER A 46 -47.93 32.17 45.84
C SER A 46 -48.03 32.02 44.32
N SER A 47 -48.48 33.05 43.59
CA SER A 47 -48.57 33.09 42.12
C SER A 47 -48.42 34.53 41.58
N CYS A 48 -48.03 34.73 40.31
CA CYS A 48 -48.03 36.05 39.65
C CYS A 48 -49.42 36.71 39.80
N GLN A 49 -49.47 37.94 40.30
CA GLN A 49 -50.70 38.74 40.41
C GLN A 49 -50.58 39.98 39.51
N LYS A 50 -51.58 40.21 38.66
CA LYS A 50 -51.61 41.36 37.74
C LYS A 50 -52.66 42.36 38.20
N GLU A 51 -52.24 43.60 38.39
CA GLU A 51 -53.12 44.71 38.74
C GLU A 51 -52.87 45.90 37.80
N GLU A 52 -53.93 46.67 37.56
CA GLU A 52 -53.90 47.83 36.67
C GLU A 52 -54.40 49.08 37.40
N GLY A 53 -53.89 50.25 37.00
CA GLY A 53 -54.29 51.52 37.60
C GLY A 53 -53.82 52.71 36.78
N PHE A 54 -54.22 53.91 37.21
CA PHE A 54 -53.79 55.17 36.63
C PHE A 54 -52.91 55.91 37.63
N VAL A 55 -51.70 56.25 37.22
CA VAL A 55 -50.72 56.95 38.04
C VAL A 55 -50.32 58.22 37.31
N ASN A 56 -50.62 59.39 37.88
CA ASN A 56 -50.40 60.69 37.23
C ASN A 56 -50.97 60.79 35.80
N GLY A 57 -52.14 60.16 35.58
CA GLY A 57 -52.78 60.10 34.25
C GLY A 57 -52.18 59.09 33.27
N THR A 58 -51.12 58.37 33.66
CA THR A 58 -50.50 57.30 32.85
C THR A 58 -51.12 55.95 33.23
N PRO A 59 -51.60 55.14 32.27
CA PRO A 59 -52.01 53.77 32.54
C PRO A 59 -50.79 52.93 32.94
N VAL A 60 -50.87 52.22 34.06
CA VAL A 60 -49.80 51.35 34.56
C VAL A 60 -50.37 49.98 34.87
N THR A 61 -49.73 48.96 34.32
CA THR A 61 -49.95 47.56 34.69
C THR A 61 -48.75 47.09 35.51
N VAL A 62 -49.01 46.56 36.69
CA VAL A 62 -48.00 45.98 37.58
C VAL A 62 -48.28 44.50 37.75
N VAL A 63 -47.27 43.67 37.54
CA VAL A 63 -47.30 42.26 37.87
C VAL A 63 -46.39 42.02 39.06
N ASP A 64 -46.99 41.65 40.19
CA ASP A 64 -46.26 41.16 41.37
C ASP A 64 -45.91 39.69 41.16
N THR A 65 -44.66 39.32 41.43
CA THR A 65 -44.18 37.94 41.27
C THR A 65 -44.01 37.28 42.65
N PRO A 66 -44.15 35.95 42.76
CA PRO A 66 -43.70 35.22 43.94
C PRO A 66 -42.22 35.50 44.23
N GLY A 67 -41.78 35.38 45.48
CA GLY A 67 -40.36 35.58 45.80
C GLY A 67 -39.47 34.51 45.17
N LEU A 68 -38.40 34.95 44.51
CA LEU A 68 -37.57 34.09 43.66
C LEU A 68 -36.77 33.01 44.39
N PHE A 69 -36.80 32.98 45.72
CA PHE A 69 -36.02 32.05 46.53
C PHE A 69 -36.77 31.68 47.82
N ASP A 70 -38.09 31.54 47.72
CA ASP A 70 -38.88 31.01 48.84
C ASP A 70 -38.48 29.56 49.14
N THR A 71 -38.34 29.19 50.42
CA THR A 71 -37.80 27.89 50.88
C THR A 71 -38.61 26.65 50.43
N HIS A 72 -39.68 26.85 49.67
CA HIS A 72 -40.61 25.83 49.19
C HIS A 72 -40.74 25.73 47.65
N VAL A 73 -40.01 26.55 46.86
CA VAL A 73 -40.15 26.62 45.39
C VAL A 73 -38.87 26.13 44.69
N GLN A 74 -38.98 25.20 43.74
CA GLN A 74 -37.83 24.74 42.94
C GLN A 74 -37.48 25.73 41.83
N THR A 75 -36.20 25.75 41.39
CA THR A 75 -35.68 26.69 40.40
C THR A 75 -36.42 26.64 39.04
N ASP A 76 -36.99 25.49 38.68
CA ASP A 76 -37.75 25.34 37.44
C ASP A 76 -39.18 25.92 37.54
N ASP A 77 -39.87 25.76 38.68
CA ASP A 77 -41.19 26.38 38.94
C ASP A 77 -41.09 27.92 38.88
N LEU A 78 -39.95 28.46 39.28
CA LEU A 78 -39.66 29.87 39.24
C LEU A 78 -39.51 30.41 37.81
N LYS A 79 -38.86 29.65 36.91
CA LYS A 79 -38.77 30.00 35.48
C LYS A 79 -40.17 30.01 34.84
N GLN A 80 -41.06 29.12 35.26
CA GLN A 80 -42.45 29.07 34.77
C GLN A 80 -43.25 30.32 35.16
N GLU A 81 -43.18 30.73 36.43
CA GLU A 81 -43.87 31.95 36.91
C GLU A 81 -43.30 33.21 36.24
N ILE A 82 -41.98 33.26 36.04
CA ILE A 82 -41.31 34.35 35.32
C ILE A 82 -41.79 34.45 33.86
N LEU A 83 -41.93 33.33 33.14
CA LEU A 83 -42.45 33.30 31.77
C LEU A 83 -43.95 33.62 31.69
N LYS A 84 -44.74 33.17 32.66
CA LYS A 84 -46.17 33.50 32.83
C LYS A 84 -46.38 35.00 33.03
N CYS A 85 -45.51 35.64 33.80
CA CYS A 85 -45.53 37.08 34.00
C CYS A 85 -45.28 37.87 32.69
N ILE A 86 -44.55 37.33 31.69
CA ILE A 86 -44.42 37.94 30.35
C ILE A 86 -45.66 37.73 29.49
N SER A 87 -46.27 36.54 29.51
CA SER A 87 -47.49 36.27 28.72
C SER A 87 -48.66 37.16 29.16
N LEU A 88 -48.72 37.51 30.45
CA LEU A 88 -49.69 38.45 31.02
C LEU A 88 -49.52 39.92 30.56
N LEU A 89 -48.35 40.26 29.99
CA LEU A 89 -47.92 41.62 29.66
C LEU A 89 -47.70 41.87 28.17
N SER A 90 -48.44 41.19 27.28
CA SER A 90 -48.34 41.37 25.82
C SER A 90 -48.38 42.86 25.39
N PRO A 91 -47.51 43.32 24.47
CA PRO A 91 -46.47 42.57 23.71
C PRO A 91 -45.19 42.20 24.47
N GLY A 92 -45.07 42.58 25.74
CA GLY A 92 -43.93 42.29 26.62
C GLY A 92 -43.74 43.37 27.69
N PRO A 93 -43.01 43.12 28.78
CA PRO A 93 -42.79 44.12 29.83
C PRO A 93 -41.95 45.29 29.31
N HIS A 94 -42.30 46.50 29.75
CA HIS A 94 -41.50 47.70 29.51
C HIS A 94 -40.32 47.79 30.49
N VAL A 95 -40.49 47.28 31.70
CA VAL A 95 -39.46 47.28 32.73
C VAL A 95 -39.58 46.09 33.67
N PHE A 96 -38.42 45.57 34.06
CA PHE A 96 -38.25 44.67 35.20
C PHE A 96 -37.73 45.48 36.40
N LEU A 97 -38.50 45.54 37.48
CA LEU A 97 -38.09 46.20 38.71
C LEU A 97 -37.51 45.17 39.68
N LEU A 98 -36.19 45.22 39.89
CA LEU A 98 -35.51 44.33 40.82
C LEU A 98 -35.56 44.90 42.24
N VAL A 99 -36.48 44.40 43.05
CA VAL A 99 -36.79 44.87 44.41
C VAL A 99 -35.81 44.27 45.43
N LEU A 100 -34.97 45.12 45.98
CA LEU A 100 -33.98 44.84 47.00
C LEU A 100 -34.30 45.64 48.26
N ARG A 101 -34.03 45.08 49.44
CA ARG A 101 -34.07 45.85 50.69
C ARG A 101 -32.74 46.61 50.86
N ILE A 102 -32.79 47.83 51.38
CA ILE A 102 -31.57 48.56 51.77
C ILE A 102 -30.80 47.76 52.82
N GLY A 103 -29.53 47.44 52.53
CA GLY A 103 -28.70 46.60 53.39
C GLY A 103 -27.74 45.70 52.60
N ARG A 104 -27.33 44.59 53.22
CA ARG A 104 -26.39 43.62 52.61
C ARG A 104 -27.08 42.80 51.53
N LEU A 105 -26.43 42.67 50.37
CA LEU A 105 -26.87 41.79 49.30
C LEU A 105 -26.74 40.32 49.72
N THR A 106 -27.79 39.56 49.51
CA THR A 106 -27.86 38.12 49.78
C THR A 106 -27.52 37.31 48.53
N LYS A 107 -27.13 36.04 48.72
CA LYS A 107 -26.86 35.11 47.61
C LYS A 107 -28.06 34.94 46.68
N GLU A 108 -29.25 34.86 47.26
CA GLU A 108 -30.54 34.76 46.54
C GLU A 108 -30.79 35.98 45.63
N GLU A 109 -30.44 37.19 46.06
CA GLU A 109 -30.56 38.39 45.24
C GLU A 109 -29.56 38.40 44.07
N MET A 110 -28.38 37.81 44.24
CA MET A 110 -27.42 37.61 43.14
C MET A 110 -27.89 36.56 42.13
N GLU A 111 -28.48 35.47 42.61
CA GLU A 111 -29.01 34.39 41.78
C GLU A 111 -30.25 34.85 41.01
N THR A 112 -31.08 35.73 41.59
CA THR A 112 -32.23 36.38 40.94
C THR A 112 -31.83 37.01 39.61
N LEU A 113 -30.75 37.81 39.57
CA LEU A 113 -30.32 38.48 38.34
C LEU A 113 -29.79 37.49 37.29
N ASN A 114 -29.04 36.47 37.72
CA ASN A 114 -28.55 35.45 36.79
C ASN A 114 -29.71 34.69 36.15
N LEU A 115 -30.74 34.36 36.93
CA LEU A 115 -31.94 33.70 36.44
C LEU A 115 -32.70 34.56 35.43
N ILE A 116 -32.84 35.86 35.67
CA ILE A 116 -33.45 36.81 34.71
C ILE A 116 -32.64 36.81 33.40
N LYS A 117 -31.31 36.84 33.45
CA LYS A 117 -30.45 36.82 32.27
C LYS A 117 -30.45 35.49 31.52
N GLU A 118 -30.59 34.38 32.24
CA GLU A 118 -30.74 33.04 31.65
C GLU A 118 -32.10 32.89 30.96
N THR A 119 -33.16 33.39 31.60
CA THR A 119 -34.54 33.23 31.13
C THR A 119 -34.90 34.21 30.01
N PHE A 120 -34.37 35.44 30.08
CA PHE A 120 -34.68 36.55 29.17
C PHE A 120 -33.44 37.06 28.40
N GLY A 121 -32.40 36.24 28.32
CA GLY A 121 -31.18 36.59 27.62
C GLY A 121 -30.39 37.74 28.26
N ARG A 122 -29.18 37.98 27.74
CA ARG A 122 -28.23 38.95 28.30
C ARG A 122 -28.73 40.41 28.25
N ASN A 123 -29.70 40.70 27.38
CA ASN A 123 -30.26 42.04 27.19
C ASN A 123 -31.31 42.42 28.24
N ALA A 124 -31.78 41.51 29.09
CA ALA A 124 -32.77 41.79 30.12
C ALA A 124 -32.31 42.88 31.11
N GLY A 125 -31.00 43.00 31.35
CA GLY A 125 -30.42 44.08 32.16
C GLY A 125 -30.68 45.48 31.58
N MET A 126 -30.79 45.61 30.25
CA MET A 126 -31.10 46.89 29.58
C MET A 126 -32.52 47.38 29.87
N PHE A 127 -33.44 46.46 30.18
CA PHE A 127 -34.83 46.74 30.56
C PHE A 127 -35.08 46.63 32.07
N SER A 128 -34.02 46.62 32.89
CA SER A 128 -34.12 46.46 34.34
C SER A 128 -33.73 47.73 35.10
N ILE A 129 -34.43 47.99 36.21
CA ILE A 129 -34.12 49.04 37.21
C ILE A 129 -34.12 48.40 38.59
N ILE A 130 -33.11 48.72 39.41
CA ILE A 130 -33.04 48.27 40.80
C ILE A 130 -33.90 49.17 41.68
N ILE A 131 -34.77 48.57 42.50
CA ILE A 131 -35.60 49.28 43.47
C ILE A 131 -35.10 48.96 44.87
N PHE A 132 -34.65 49.97 45.59
CA PHE A 132 -34.27 49.87 47.00
C PHE A 132 -35.46 50.24 47.89
N THR A 133 -35.96 49.28 48.66
CA THR A 133 -37.07 49.48 49.60
C THR A 133 -36.55 49.78 51.01
N HIS A 134 -37.45 50.26 51.86
CA HIS A 134 -37.15 50.74 53.21
C HIS A 134 -36.28 52.00 53.19
N GLY A 135 -36.63 52.96 52.33
CA GLY A 135 -35.95 54.27 52.26
C GLY A 135 -35.93 55.01 53.60
N ASP A 136 -36.88 54.74 54.49
CA ASP A 136 -36.91 55.22 55.88
C ASP A 136 -35.64 54.86 56.67
N GLN A 137 -34.94 53.77 56.31
CA GLN A 137 -33.72 53.31 56.99
C GLN A 137 -32.46 54.10 56.58
N LEU A 138 -32.53 54.95 55.55
CA LEU A 138 -31.41 55.79 55.13
C LEU A 138 -31.18 57.00 56.04
N GLN A 139 -32.16 57.39 56.87
CA GLN A 139 -32.09 58.57 57.75
C GLN A 139 -31.64 59.83 56.96
N ASP A 140 -30.51 60.45 57.35
CA ASP A 140 -29.96 61.65 56.69
C ASP A 140 -28.95 61.31 55.55
N GLN A 141 -28.73 60.03 55.25
CA GLN A 141 -27.81 59.59 54.19
C GLN A 141 -28.54 59.44 52.84
N THR A 142 -27.80 59.61 51.74
CA THR A 142 -28.31 59.32 50.40
C THR A 142 -27.97 57.88 50.00
N ILE A 143 -28.79 57.28 49.12
CA ILE A 143 -28.51 55.94 48.60
C ILE A 143 -27.16 55.91 47.85
N GLU A 144 -26.78 57.01 47.21
CA GLU A 144 -25.51 57.18 46.52
C GLU A 144 -24.34 56.96 47.48
N SER A 145 -24.38 57.58 48.67
CA SER A 145 -23.35 57.42 49.70
C SER A 145 -23.25 55.96 50.19
N CYS A 146 -24.38 55.26 50.33
CA CYS A 146 -24.37 53.84 50.70
C CYS A 146 -23.79 52.93 49.60
N LEU A 147 -23.85 53.35 48.33
CA LEU A 147 -23.37 52.58 47.18
C LEU A 147 -21.89 52.83 46.85
N GLU A 148 -21.28 53.91 47.34
CA GLU A 148 -19.84 54.17 47.16
C GLU A 148 -18.97 53.09 47.82
N ASP A 149 -19.32 52.71 49.06
CA ASP A 149 -18.61 51.74 49.91
C ASP A 149 -19.13 50.29 49.81
N THR A 150 -19.99 50.00 48.82
CA THR A 150 -20.60 48.67 48.67
C THR A 150 -19.67 47.64 48.01
N ASP A 151 -20.02 46.36 48.14
CA ASP A 151 -19.23 45.23 47.66
C ASP A 151 -19.23 45.10 46.12
N SER A 152 -18.25 44.36 45.56
CA SER A 152 -18.07 44.20 44.12
C SER A 152 -19.28 43.61 43.37
N HIS A 153 -20.09 42.80 44.04
CA HIS A 153 -21.30 42.18 43.51
C HIS A 153 -22.43 43.19 43.36
N MET A 154 -22.65 44.07 44.35
CA MET A 154 -23.62 45.17 44.24
C MET A 154 -23.20 46.17 43.15
N LYS A 155 -21.92 46.53 43.07
CA LYS A 155 -21.39 47.37 41.97
C LYS A 155 -21.59 46.71 40.60
N LYS A 156 -21.42 45.38 40.51
CA LYS A 156 -21.70 44.60 39.30
C LYS A 156 -23.20 44.61 38.96
N LEU A 157 -24.07 44.41 39.94
CA LEU A 157 -25.52 44.41 39.77
C LEU A 157 -26.02 45.75 39.21
N ILE A 158 -25.58 46.86 39.80
CA ILE A 158 -25.90 48.21 39.32
C ILE A 158 -25.40 48.42 37.89
N ARG A 159 -24.16 48.02 37.59
CA ARG A 159 -23.60 48.12 36.25
C ARG A 159 -24.36 47.28 35.22
N ASP A 160 -24.77 46.07 35.58
CA ASP A 160 -25.53 45.17 34.71
C ASP A 160 -26.94 45.71 34.42
N CYS A 161 -27.50 46.52 35.33
CA CYS A 161 -28.71 47.32 35.13
C CYS A 161 -28.40 48.72 34.58
N GLY A 162 -27.24 48.94 33.95
CA GLY A 162 -26.86 50.19 33.28
C GLY A 162 -26.80 51.42 34.19
N GLY A 163 -26.52 51.24 35.48
CA GLY A 163 -26.46 52.31 36.48
C GLY A 163 -27.84 52.74 37.01
N ARG A 164 -28.93 52.04 36.67
CA ARG A 164 -30.29 52.45 37.02
C ARG A 164 -30.73 51.87 38.35
N TYR A 165 -31.02 52.75 39.31
CA TYR A 165 -31.68 52.42 40.55
C TYR A 165 -32.63 53.54 41.02
N HIS A 166 -33.54 53.21 41.93
CA HIS A 166 -34.48 54.13 42.54
C HIS A 166 -34.84 53.67 43.97
N VAL A 167 -35.16 54.60 44.87
CA VAL A 167 -35.48 54.30 46.28
C VAL A 167 -36.97 54.52 46.51
N ILE A 168 -37.64 53.56 47.17
CA ILE A 168 -39.05 53.65 47.51
C ILE A 168 -39.22 53.49 49.03
N ASP A 169 -39.91 54.45 49.64
CA ASP A 169 -40.33 54.41 51.04
C ASP A 169 -41.81 54.01 51.11
N ASN A 170 -42.04 52.70 51.26
CA ASN A 170 -43.39 52.14 51.33
C ASN A 170 -44.17 52.59 52.59
N THR A 171 -43.53 53.26 53.57
CA THR A 171 -44.21 53.83 54.75
C THR A 171 -44.86 55.17 54.47
N LYS A 172 -44.48 55.82 53.37
CA LYS A 172 -45.03 57.11 52.91
C LYS A 172 -45.67 56.95 51.52
N PRO A 173 -46.75 56.17 51.40
CA PRO A 173 -47.40 55.93 50.12
C PRO A 173 -47.97 57.21 49.48
N ASP A 174 -48.29 58.23 50.30
CA ASP A 174 -48.83 59.51 49.85
C ASP A 174 -47.77 60.44 49.21
N ASP A 175 -46.49 60.11 49.30
CA ASP A 175 -45.43 60.87 48.61
C ASP A 175 -45.41 60.48 47.14
N SER A 176 -46.23 61.19 46.34
CA SER A 176 -46.37 60.97 44.90
C SER A 176 -45.10 61.30 44.10
N LYS A 177 -44.11 61.99 44.71
CA LYS A 177 -42.87 62.37 44.04
C LYS A 177 -42.02 61.14 43.73
N GLN A 178 -41.91 60.18 44.67
CA GLN A 178 -41.11 58.96 44.45
C GLN A 178 -41.58 58.19 43.22
N ILE A 179 -42.89 58.09 43.02
CA ILE A 179 -43.47 57.37 41.87
C ILE A 179 -43.34 58.17 40.58
N THR A 180 -43.46 59.50 40.65
CA THR A 180 -43.24 60.38 39.50
C THR A 180 -41.81 60.24 38.97
N ASP A 181 -40.82 60.28 39.86
CA ASP A 181 -39.40 60.13 39.53
C ASP A 181 -39.08 58.72 39.01
N LEU A 182 -39.74 57.68 39.54
CA LEU A 182 -39.61 56.31 39.04
C LEU A 182 -40.15 56.16 37.60
N LEU A 183 -41.34 56.69 37.33
CA LEU A 183 -41.94 56.64 36.00
C LEU A 183 -41.10 57.41 34.97
N GLU A 184 -40.51 58.55 35.37
CA GLU A 184 -39.57 59.28 34.52
C GLU A 184 -38.32 58.43 34.19
N LYS A 185 -37.74 57.76 35.18
CA LYS A 185 -36.60 56.83 34.96
C LYS A 185 -36.97 55.68 34.02
N ILE A 186 -38.17 55.13 34.14
CA ILE A 186 -38.68 54.07 33.25
C ILE A 186 -38.80 54.60 31.82
N ASN A 187 -39.40 55.79 31.63
CA ASN A 187 -39.56 56.39 30.31
C ASN A 187 -38.21 56.66 29.64
N ILE A 188 -37.24 57.23 30.35
CA ILE A 188 -35.88 57.46 29.84
C ILE A 188 -35.21 56.13 29.41
N MET A 189 -35.38 55.07 30.20
CA MET A 189 -34.86 53.75 29.87
C MET A 189 -35.52 53.18 28.61
N VAL A 190 -36.85 53.25 28.52
CA VAL A 190 -37.61 52.75 27.36
C VAL A 190 -37.24 53.53 26.09
N GLU A 191 -37.10 54.85 26.16
CA GLU A 191 -36.64 55.68 25.03
C GLU A 191 -35.23 55.29 24.57
N LYS A 192 -34.29 55.08 25.50
CA LYS A 192 -32.93 54.59 25.18
C LYS A 192 -32.94 53.21 24.51
N ASN A 193 -33.93 52.38 24.84
CA ASN A 193 -34.14 51.07 24.23
C ASN A 193 -35.01 51.14 22.95
N GLY A 194 -35.14 52.32 22.33
CA GLY A 194 -35.84 52.48 21.05
C GLY A 194 -37.37 52.61 21.16
N GLY A 195 -37.89 52.85 22.36
CA GLY A 195 -39.33 53.06 22.60
C GLY A 195 -40.17 51.78 22.68
N GLY A 196 -39.54 50.60 22.60
CA GLY A 196 -40.20 49.29 22.62
C GLY A 196 -40.21 48.61 23.99
N CYS A 197 -40.92 47.50 24.10
CA CYS A 197 -40.86 46.58 25.23
C CYS A 197 -39.95 45.38 24.92
N TYR A 198 -39.64 44.57 25.92
CA TYR A 198 -38.85 43.35 25.73
C TYR A 198 -39.65 42.27 24.93
N THR A 199 -39.14 41.79 23.78
CA THR A 199 -39.83 40.88 22.81
C THR A 199 -39.15 39.52 22.61
N ASN A 200 -39.92 38.54 22.11
CA ASN A 200 -39.49 37.15 21.81
C ASN A 200 -38.51 37.04 20.62
N GLU A 201 -38.42 38.05 19.75
CA GLU A 201 -37.47 38.07 18.61
C GLU A 201 -36.00 38.10 19.09
N MET A 202 -35.73 38.74 20.24
CA MET A 202 -34.41 38.74 20.88
C MET A 202 -33.99 37.35 21.40
N PHE A 203 -34.93 36.40 21.52
CA PHE A 203 -34.66 35.01 21.87
C PHE A 203 -34.31 34.17 20.63
N GLU A 204 -34.92 34.43 19.47
CA GLU A 204 -34.62 33.77 18.19
C GLU A 204 -33.19 34.09 17.69
N GLU A 205 -32.68 35.28 17.98
CA GLU A 205 -31.29 35.68 17.69
C GLU A 205 -30.25 34.78 18.39
N VAL A 206 -30.56 34.30 19.59
CA VAL A 206 -29.67 33.42 20.38
C VAL A 206 -29.62 32.01 19.77
N GLU A 207 -30.75 31.48 19.30
CA GLU A 207 -30.78 30.20 18.57
C GLU A 207 -29.99 30.28 17.25
N ALA A 208 -30.10 31.40 16.54
CA ALA A 208 -29.34 31.63 15.31
C ALA A 208 -27.82 31.66 15.57
N ALA A 209 -27.38 32.27 16.67
CA ALA A 209 -25.97 32.32 17.06
C ALA A 209 -25.39 30.94 17.38
N ILE A 210 -26.14 30.07 18.07
CA ILE A 210 -25.72 28.69 18.37
C ILE A 210 -25.57 27.88 17.08
N LYS A 211 -26.51 28.03 16.14
CA LYS A 211 -26.46 27.35 14.84
C LYS A 211 -25.24 27.76 14.01
N GLN A 212 -24.91 29.05 13.99
CA GLN A 212 -23.70 29.56 13.33
C GLN A 212 -22.41 28.99 13.93
N GLU A 213 -22.30 28.95 15.27
CA GLU A 213 -21.09 28.42 15.91
C GLU A 213 -20.92 26.92 15.63
N MET A 214 -22.02 26.17 15.57
CA MET A 214 -21.98 24.75 15.21
C MET A 214 -21.50 24.53 13.76
N GLU A 215 -21.97 25.35 12.82
CA GLU A 215 -21.49 25.31 11.44
C GLU A 215 -19.99 25.65 11.35
N ARG A 216 -19.52 26.61 12.15
CA ARG A 216 -18.09 26.96 12.26
C ARG A 216 -17.25 25.78 12.76
N ILE A 217 -17.72 25.06 13.80
CA ILE A 217 -17.04 23.87 14.33
C ILE A 217 -16.97 22.76 13.28
N LEU A 218 -18.07 22.48 12.56
CA LEU A 218 -18.11 21.48 11.49
C LEU A 218 -17.17 21.83 10.34
N GLN A 219 -17.12 23.10 9.93
CA GLN A 219 -16.16 23.57 8.92
C GLN A 219 -14.71 23.41 9.38
N ASN A 220 -14.40 23.71 10.64
CA ASN A 220 -13.07 23.53 11.20
C ASN A 220 -12.66 22.05 11.23
N LYS A 221 -13.54 21.14 11.67
CA LYS A 221 -13.28 19.69 11.63
C LYS A 221 -13.09 19.15 10.21
N ARG A 222 -13.87 19.64 9.23
CA ARG A 222 -13.67 19.29 7.81
C ARG A 222 -12.28 19.69 7.31
N LYS A 223 -11.85 20.92 7.61
CA LYS A 223 -10.51 21.41 7.26
C LYS A 223 -9.41 20.62 7.95
N GLU A 224 -9.63 20.19 9.18
CA GLU A 224 -8.68 19.34 9.91
C GLU A 224 -8.55 17.96 9.26
N MET A 225 -9.67 17.31 8.92
CA MET A 225 -9.68 16.05 8.18
C MET A 225 -8.99 16.15 6.82
N GLU A 226 -9.23 17.23 6.07
CA GLU A 226 -8.55 17.47 4.79
C GLU A 226 -7.03 17.63 4.97
N ARG A 227 -6.58 18.33 6.02
CA ARG A 227 -5.15 18.48 6.34
C ARG A 227 -4.52 17.15 6.74
N GLU A 228 -5.19 16.35 7.56
CA GLU A 228 -4.71 15.03 7.97
C GLU A 228 -4.65 14.07 6.77
N ASN A 229 -5.67 14.07 5.91
CA ASN A 229 -5.72 13.30 4.67
C ASN A 229 -4.60 13.71 3.69
N LYS A 230 -4.33 15.01 3.57
CA LYS A 230 -3.20 15.51 2.79
C LYS A 230 -1.86 15.03 3.36
N ARG A 231 -1.64 15.16 4.67
CA ARG A 231 -0.41 14.68 5.32
C ARG A 231 -0.22 13.17 5.17
N LEU A 232 -1.29 12.40 5.27
CA LEU A 232 -1.26 10.96 5.10
C LEU A 232 -0.87 10.57 3.66
N ARG A 233 -1.42 11.28 2.66
CA ARG A 233 -1.07 11.09 1.25
C ARG A 233 0.39 11.45 0.98
N GLU A 234 0.85 12.61 1.46
CA GLU A 234 2.25 13.03 1.32
C GLU A 234 3.20 12.02 1.97
N LYS A 235 2.84 11.49 3.14
CA LYS A 235 3.62 10.44 3.81
C LYS A 235 3.68 9.15 2.98
N HIS A 236 2.54 8.70 2.44
CA HIS A 236 2.50 7.52 1.57
C HIS A 236 3.27 7.74 0.26
N GLU A 237 3.20 8.93 -0.34
CA GLU A 237 3.99 9.28 -1.52
C GLU A 237 5.49 9.24 -1.24
N LEU A 238 5.93 9.76 -0.09
CA LEU A 238 7.33 9.68 0.34
C LEU A 238 7.78 8.23 0.60
N GLU A 239 6.97 7.43 1.30
CA GLU A 239 7.25 6.01 1.53
C GLU A 239 7.35 5.24 0.20
N MET A 240 6.44 5.48 -0.73
CA MET A 240 6.45 4.90 -2.08
C MET A 240 7.69 5.34 -2.89
N ALA A 241 8.07 6.61 -2.82
CA ALA A 241 9.27 7.12 -3.49
C ALA A 241 10.55 6.50 -2.92
N GLU A 242 10.65 6.36 -1.59
CA GLU A 242 11.76 5.65 -0.95
C GLU A 242 11.83 4.18 -1.37
N MET A 243 10.68 3.50 -1.41
CA MET A 243 10.61 2.11 -1.88
C MET A 243 11.11 1.99 -3.32
N ILE A 244 10.65 2.85 -4.23
CA ILE A 244 11.09 2.88 -5.63
C ILE A 244 12.61 3.11 -5.72
N ARG A 245 13.15 4.04 -4.91
CA ARG A 245 14.60 4.30 -4.85
C ARG A 245 15.38 3.06 -4.40
N ARG A 246 14.95 2.39 -3.32
CA ARG A 246 15.59 1.16 -2.82
C ARG A 246 15.58 0.05 -3.87
N ILE A 247 14.46 -0.13 -4.57
CA ILE A 247 14.34 -1.10 -5.67
C ILE A 247 15.31 -0.76 -6.81
N ALA A 248 15.41 0.51 -7.19
CA ALA A 248 16.33 0.97 -8.23
C ALA A 248 17.80 0.70 -7.84
N GLU A 249 18.19 1.02 -6.62
CA GLU A 249 19.55 0.75 -6.10
C GLU A 249 19.87 -0.75 -6.10
N GLN A 250 18.94 -1.60 -5.67
CA GLN A 250 19.11 -3.05 -5.74
C GLN A 250 19.19 -3.56 -7.18
N ARG A 251 18.44 -2.97 -8.11
CA ARG A 251 18.52 -3.32 -9.55
C ARG A 251 19.89 -2.97 -10.12
N GLU A 252 20.45 -1.82 -9.77
CA GLU A 252 21.81 -1.45 -10.20
C GLU A 252 22.91 -2.36 -9.65
N LEU A 253 22.77 -2.85 -8.41
CA LEU A 253 23.71 -3.82 -7.85
C LEU A 253 23.67 -5.15 -8.62
N ILE A 254 22.46 -5.67 -8.86
CA ILE A 254 22.26 -6.90 -9.63
C ILE A 254 22.75 -6.73 -11.08
N ASP A 255 22.49 -5.59 -11.71
CA ASP A 255 22.98 -5.32 -13.07
C ASP A 255 24.50 -5.23 -13.12
N ARG A 256 25.16 -4.75 -12.06
CA ARG A 256 26.63 -4.80 -11.93
C ARG A 256 27.13 -6.24 -11.81
N GLU A 257 26.52 -7.05 -10.95
CA GLU A 257 26.86 -8.47 -10.82
C GLU A 257 26.65 -9.24 -12.13
N ARG A 258 25.56 -8.96 -12.85
CA ARG A 258 25.29 -9.53 -14.19
C ARG A 258 26.37 -9.18 -15.18
N LYS A 259 26.81 -7.92 -15.23
CA LYS A 259 27.90 -7.50 -16.13
C LYS A 259 29.20 -8.24 -15.82
N VAL A 260 29.54 -8.42 -14.54
CA VAL A 260 30.71 -9.21 -14.14
C VAL A 260 30.55 -10.66 -14.60
N LYS A 261 29.37 -11.26 -14.41
CA LYS A 261 29.11 -12.64 -14.80
C LYS A 261 29.11 -12.85 -16.32
N GLU A 262 28.54 -11.92 -17.07
CA GLU A 262 28.58 -11.91 -18.53
C GLU A 262 30.01 -11.79 -19.05
N GLU A 263 30.83 -10.95 -18.43
CA GLU A 263 32.25 -10.81 -18.76
C GLU A 263 33.03 -12.09 -18.45
N GLU A 264 32.79 -12.74 -17.30
CA GLU A 264 33.38 -14.04 -16.98
C GLU A 264 33.03 -15.10 -18.03
N LEU A 265 31.75 -15.18 -18.44
CA LEU A 265 31.31 -16.10 -19.47
C LEU A 265 31.94 -15.77 -20.83
N ARG A 266 32.11 -14.49 -21.15
CA ARG A 266 32.79 -14.03 -22.37
C ARG A 266 34.25 -14.46 -22.40
N ILE A 267 34.99 -14.26 -21.31
CA ILE A 267 36.38 -14.69 -21.18
C ILE A 267 36.50 -16.21 -21.32
N LYS A 268 35.58 -16.97 -20.70
CA LYS A 268 35.53 -18.43 -20.84
C LYS A 268 35.21 -18.87 -22.28
N GLU A 269 34.31 -18.18 -22.96
CA GLU A 269 33.98 -18.46 -24.37
C GLU A 269 35.17 -18.20 -25.28
N GLU A 270 35.87 -17.08 -25.10
CA GLU A 270 37.10 -16.76 -25.83
C GLU A 270 38.22 -17.79 -25.56
N PHE A 271 38.39 -18.21 -24.30
CA PHE A 271 39.32 -19.28 -23.93
C PHE A 271 38.98 -20.59 -24.67
N LEU A 272 37.71 -20.98 -24.69
CA LEU A 272 37.26 -22.18 -25.38
C LEU A 272 37.47 -22.09 -26.89
N GLN A 273 37.21 -20.94 -27.51
CA GLN A 273 37.46 -20.70 -28.93
C GLN A 273 38.95 -20.79 -29.27
N ASN A 274 39.80 -20.19 -28.44
CA ASN A 274 41.24 -20.27 -28.61
C ASN A 274 41.74 -21.72 -28.47
N GLU A 275 41.21 -22.49 -27.51
CA GLU A 275 41.59 -23.89 -27.32
C GLU A 275 41.13 -24.77 -28.49
N LEU A 276 39.92 -24.54 -29.01
CA LEU A 276 39.41 -25.19 -30.23
C LEU A 276 40.31 -24.87 -31.43
N LYS A 277 40.65 -23.60 -31.63
CA LYS A 277 41.52 -23.17 -32.73
C LYS A 277 42.91 -23.80 -32.63
N ARG A 278 43.52 -23.77 -31.44
CA ARG A 278 44.81 -24.44 -31.19
C ARG A 278 44.73 -25.93 -31.50
N ARG A 279 43.58 -26.54 -31.24
CA ARG A 279 43.37 -27.95 -31.54
C ARG A 279 43.25 -28.21 -33.03
N ASP A 280 42.50 -27.39 -33.75
CA ASP A 280 42.38 -27.48 -35.21
C ASP A 280 43.75 -27.31 -35.89
N ASP A 281 44.54 -26.32 -35.46
CA ASP A 281 45.91 -26.10 -35.92
C ASP A 281 46.80 -27.31 -35.63
N GLN A 282 46.69 -27.92 -34.45
CA GLN A 282 47.41 -29.15 -34.10
C GLN A 282 46.99 -30.32 -34.98
N GLU A 283 45.70 -30.53 -35.22
CA GLU A 283 45.20 -31.61 -36.07
C GLU A 283 45.66 -31.44 -37.53
N GLU A 284 45.71 -30.20 -38.02
CA GLU A 284 46.25 -29.89 -39.35
C GLU A 284 47.75 -30.18 -39.41
N MET A 285 48.52 -29.76 -38.41
CA MET A 285 49.96 -30.05 -38.31
C MET A 285 50.23 -31.55 -38.23
N GLU A 286 49.47 -32.30 -37.43
CA GLU A 286 49.57 -33.76 -37.37
C GLU A 286 49.16 -34.42 -38.69
N LYS A 287 48.17 -33.88 -39.41
CA LYS A 287 47.80 -34.37 -40.75
C LYS A 287 48.94 -34.17 -41.75
N ARG A 288 49.60 -33.00 -41.74
CA ARG A 288 50.78 -32.73 -42.58
C ARG A 288 51.96 -33.64 -42.21
N LYS A 289 52.20 -33.87 -40.91
CA LYS A 289 53.23 -34.83 -40.46
C LYS A 289 52.94 -36.24 -40.95
N ARG A 290 51.70 -36.72 -40.86
CA ARG A 290 51.29 -38.03 -41.39
C ARG A 290 51.49 -38.13 -42.90
N GLN A 291 51.16 -37.09 -43.66
CA GLN A 291 51.39 -37.09 -45.10
C GLN A 291 52.89 -37.21 -45.43
N LYS A 292 53.75 -36.48 -44.71
CA LYS A 292 55.20 -36.59 -44.86
C LYS A 292 55.74 -37.94 -44.40
N GLU A 293 55.26 -38.48 -43.29
CA GLU A 293 55.65 -39.81 -42.83
C GLU A 293 55.21 -40.90 -43.81
N GLU A 294 54.02 -40.78 -44.40
CA GLU A 294 53.53 -41.71 -45.43
C GLU A 294 54.27 -41.55 -46.77
N GLU A 295 54.68 -40.34 -47.14
CA GLU A 295 55.53 -40.09 -48.31
C GLU A 295 56.93 -40.69 -48.09
N ASN A 296 57.55 -40.41 -46.94
CA ASN A 296 58.82 -41.04 -46.55
C ASN A 296 58.70 -42.56 -46.51
N ARG A 297 57.56 -43.11 -46.05
CA ARG A 297 57.29 -44.55 -46.07
C ARG A 297 57.35 -45.10 -47.49
N ARG A 298 56.67 -44.45 -48.43
CA ARG A 298 56.69 -44.87 -49.84
C ARG A 298 58.10 -44.84 -50.42
N ILE A 299 58.87 -43.79 -50.12
CA ILE A 299 60.26 -43.67 -50.57
C ILE A 299 61.13 -44.76 -49.95
N GLU A 300 60.96 -45.08 -48.66
CA GLU A 300 61.72 -46.14 -47.98
C GLU A 300 61.36 -47.55 -48.50
N GLU A 301 60.07 -47.80 -48.75
CA GLU A 301 59.59 -49.03 -49.41
C GLU A 301 60.16 -49.15 -50.84
N GLU A 302 60.12 -48.07 -51.63
CA GLU A 302 60.64 -48.03 -53.00
C GLU A 302 62.16 -48.25 -53.03
N THR A 303 62.92 -47.55 -52.19
CA THR A 303 64.38 -47.70 -52.11
C THR A 303 64.79 -49.10 -51.65
N LYS A 304 64.10 -49.69 -50.67
CA LYS A 304 64.33 -51.09 -50.27
C LYS A 304 63.97 -52.06 -51.39
N GLN A 305 62.88 -51.82 -52.10
CA GLN A 305 62.48 -52.61 -53.25
C GLN A 305 63.53 -52.54 -54.39
N GLU A 306 64.08 -51.36 -54.66
CA GLU A 306 65.17 -51.16 -55.61
C GLU A 306 66.46 -51.87 -55.17
N GLU A 307 66.83 -51.80 -53.89
CA GLU A 307 67.97 -52.54 -53.34
C GLU A 307 67.84 -54.05 -53.54
N TRP A 308 66.66 -54.61 -53.28
CA TRP A 308 66.38 -56.02 -53.54
C TRP A 308 66.39 -56.35 -55.03
N ASN A 309 65.78 -55.51 -55.87
CA ASN A 309 65.79 -55.69 -57.32
C ASN A 309 67.22 -55.68 -57.88
N ARG A 310 68.07 -54.76 -57.42
CA ARG A 310 69.49 -54.69 -57.80
C ARG A 310 70.24 -55.95 -57.39
N LYS A 311 70.07 -56.40 -56.14
CA LYS A 311 70.68 -57.66 -55.67
C LYS A 311 70.21 -58.87 -56.48
N GLN A 312 68.92 -58.92 -56.84
CA GLN A 312 68.39 -59.98 -57.71
C GLN A 312 69.02 -59.92 -59.12
N GLN A 313 69.13 -58.73 -59.72
CA GLN A 313 69.80 -58.54 -61.01
C GLN A 313 71.28 -58.93 -60.96
N GLU A 314 72.02 -58.56 -59.91
CA GLU A 314 73.41 -58.95 -59.75
C GLU A 314 73.60 -60.47 -59.67
N LEU A 315 72.69 -61.17 -58.97
CA LEU A 315 72.69 -62.64 -58.90
C LEU A 315 72.33 -63.25 -60.26
N GLU A 316 71.37 -62.66 -60.98
CA GLU A 316 70.95 -63.07 -62.31
C GLU A 316 72.07 -62.91 -63.34
N GLU A 317 72.76 -61.77 -63.35
CA GLU A 317 73.91 -61.51 -64.21
C GLU A 317 75.05 -62.48 -63.95
N LYS A 318 75.33 -62.80 -62.69
CA LYS A 318 76.30 -63.84 -62.33
C LYS A 318 75.91 -65.19 -62.93
N ARG A 319 74.62 -65.56 -62.87
CA ARG A 319 74.11 -66.78 -63.48
C ARG A 319 74.28 -66.78 -65.00
N ILE A 320 73.89 -65.70 -65.67
CA ILE A 320 74.00 -65.55 -67.12
C ILE A 320 75.46 -65.56 -67.59
N LYS A 321 76.37 -64.86 -66.89
CA LYS A 321 77.81 -64.87 -67.22
C LYS A 321 78.39 -66.27 -67.13
N LEU A 322 78.04 -67.01 -66.08
CA LEU A 322 78.46 -68.40 -65.91
C LEU A 322 77.94 -69.29 -67.05
N GLU A 323 76.67 -69.12 -67.43
CA GLU A 323 76.05 -69.85 -68.54
C GLU A 323 76.71 -69.53 -69.89
N GLN A 324 77.02 -68.25 -70.15
CA GLN A 324 77.71 -67.82 -71.36
C GLN A 324 79.16 -68.33 -71.44
N GLU A 325 79.90 -68.28 -70.33
CA GLU A 325 81.25 -68.86 -70.27
C GLU A 325 81.22 -70.37 -70.52
N GLN A 326 80.19 -71.07 -70.02
CA GLN A 326 80.03 -72.48 -70.30
C GLN A 326 79.70 -72.73 -71.78
N GLN A 327 78.76 -71.99 -72.35
CA GLN A 327 78.44 -72.12 -73.78
C GLN A 327 79.67 -71.90 -74.66
N LYS A 328 80.55 -70.96 -74.30
CA LYS A 328 81.84 -70.75 -74.96
C LYS A 328 82.77 -71.94 -74.80
N ARG A 329 82.95 -72.46 -73.59
CA ARG A 329 83.76 -73.67 -73.35
C ARG A 329 83.25 -74.87 -74.14
N ASP A 330 81.94 -75.10 -74.13
CA ASP A 330 81.30 -76.20 -74.88
C ASP A 330 81.48 -76.02 -76.39
N GLN A 331 81.41 -74.78 -76.89
CA GLN A 331 81.63 -74.46 -78.30
C GLN A 331 83.10 -74.67 -78.69
N GLU A 332 84.05 -74.12 -77.93
CA GLU A 332 85.49 -74.32 -78.15
C GLU A 332 85.86 -75.80 -78.11
N TYR A 333 85.26 -76.54 -77.18
CA TYR A 333 85.42 -77.98 -77.09
C TYR A 333 84.87 -78.70 -78.31
N ARG A 334 83.63 -78.40 -78.74
CA ARG A 334 83.05 -78.96 -79.98
C ARG A 334 83.93 -78.69 -81.20
N GLU A 335 84.43 -77.46 -81.35
CA GLU A 335 85.30 -77.07 -82.45
C GLU A 335 86.68 -77.76 -82.39
N LYS A 336 87.23 -77.95 -81.19
CA LYS A 336 88.47 -78.71 -80.97
C LYS A 336 88.26 -80.19 -81.34
N TYR A 337 87.18 -80.79 -80.86
CA TYR A 337 86.83 -82.18 -81.13
C TYR A 337 86.59 -82.41 -82.63
N GLU A 338 85.90 -81.49 -83.32
CA GLU A 338 85.69 -81.56 -84.76
C GLU A 338 87.01 -81.43 -85.55
N ARG A 339 87.95 -80.58 -85.08
CA ARG A 339 89.30 -80.47 -85.66
C ARG A 339 90.10 -81.76 -85.50
N GLU A 340 90.16 -82.31 -84.30
CA GLU A 340 90.83 -83.57 -84.02
C GLU A 340 90.23 -84.73 -84.83
N TRP A 341 88.89 -84.75 -84.97
CA TRP A 341 88.19 -85.74 -85.78
C TRP A 341 88.56 -85.64 -87.27
N LYS A 342 88.60 -84.43 -87.84
CA LYS A 342 89.03 -84.20 -89.24
C LYS A 342 90.51 -84.55 -89.46
N GLU A 343 91.40 -84.30 -88.50
CA GLU A 343 92.80 -84.72 -88.57
C GLU A 343 92.95 -86.24 -88.50
N MET A 344 92.24 -86.89 -87.59
CA MET A 344 92.21 -88.34 -87.47
C MET A 344 91.65 -89.00 -88.75
N GLU A 345 90.60 -88.44 -89.34
CA GLU A 345 90.04 -88.90 -90.62
C GLU A 345 91.07 -88.76 -91.76
N LYS A 346 91.83 -87.65 -91.80
CA LYS A 346 92.94 -87.44 -92.75
C LYS A 346 94.08 -88.45 -92.55
N LEU A 347 94.48 -88.70 -91.30
CA LEU A 347 95.51 -89.68 -90.94
C LEU A 347 95.09 -91.10 -91.31
N HIS A 348 93.80 -91.41 -91.19
CA HIS A 348 93.22 -92.68 -91.62
C HIS A 348 93.20 -92.80 -93.16
N LYS A 349 92.75 -91.76 -93.87
CA LYS A 349 92.78 -91.70 -95.35
C LYS A 349 94.19 -91.74 -95.93
N ASN A 350 95.17 -91.14 -95.26
CA ASN A 350 96.57 -91.17 -95.69
C ASN A 350 97.23 -92.52 -95.41
N ARG A 351 96.92 -93.18 -94.27
CA ARG A 351 97.34 -94.57 -94.02
C ARG A 351 96.78 -95.55 -95.05
N LEU A 352 95.56 -95.32 -95.53
CA LEU A 352 94.95 -96.11 -96.62
C LEU A 352 95.54 -95.80 -98.03
N LYS A 353 96.38 -94.78 -98.20
CA LYS A 353 96.93 -94.34 -99.51
C LYS A 353 98.41 -94.66 -99.73
N THR A 354 99.13 -95.16 -98.72
CA THR A 354 100.56 -95.49 -98.79
C THR A 354 100.83 -96.99 -98.84
N GLU A 355 100.25 -97.70 -99.80
CA GLU A 355 100.71 -99.04 -100.22
C GLU A 355 100.50 -99.20 -101.73
N HIS A 356 101.55 -98.99 -102.53
CA HIS A 356 101.64 -99.50 -103.89
C HIS A 356 103.12 -99.70 -104.25
N GLU A 357 103.54 -100.94 -104.45
CA GLU A 357 104.04 -101.44 -105.75
C GLU A 357 104.47 -102.92 -105.65
N ASP A 358 103.78 -103.74 -106.44
CA ASP A 358 104.27 -104.84 -107.26
C ASP A 358 105.37 -105.79 -106.75
N GLY A 359 104.98 -107.06 -106.58
CA GLY A 359 105.91 -108.18 -106.35
C GLY A 359 105.23 -109.51 -106.03
N TYR A 360 104.52 -110.07 -107.00
CA TYR A 360 103.70 -111.29 -106.94
C TYR A 360 104.33 -112.52 -106.23
N ARG A 361 103.55 -113.09 -105.29
CA ARG A 361 103.46 -114.53 -104.93
C ARG A 361 104.76 -115.33 -104.67
N LYS A 362 105.15 -115.44 -103.39
CA LYS A 362 105.40 -116.71 -102.63
C LYS A 362 105.99 -116.42 -101.24
N ARG A 363 105.15 -115.96 -100.30
CA ARG A 363 105.39 -116.09 -98.85
C ARG A 363 104.13 -115.92 -97.98
N LEU A 364 102.96 -116.12 -98.59
CA LEU A 364 101.66 -116.08 -97.91
C LEU A 364 101.38 -117.40 -97.17
N LYS A 365 101.74 -117.44 -95.88
CA LYS A 365 100.96 -118.13 -94.82
C LYS A 365 101.50 -117.96 -93.40
N LYS A 366 102.69 -117.38 -93.21
CA LYS A 366 103.24 -117.07 -91.86
C LYS A 366 103.17 -115.57 -91.50
N GLU A 367 103.34 -114.68 -92.48
CA GLU A 367 103.23 -113.22 -92.28
C GLU A 367 101.78 -112.72 -92.17
N ARG A 368 100.79 -113.41 -92.77
CA ARG A 368 99.37 -112.98 -92.71
C ARG A 368 98.79 -113.06 -91.29
N SER A 369 99.08 -114.11 -90.53
CA SER A 369 98.62 -114.21 -89.14
C SER A 369 99.36 -113.24 -88.21
N GLU A 370 100.62 -112.90 -88.50
CA GLU A 370 101.33 -111.86 -87.75
C GLU A 370 100.81 -110.45 -88.07
N TRP A 371 100.42 -110.19 -89.32
CA TRP A 371 99.77 -108.94 -89.73
C TRP A 371 98.34 -108.79 -89.21
N GLU A 372 97.50 -109.83 -89.30
CA GLU A 372 96.15 -109.84 -88.73
C GLU A 372 96.19 -109.70 -87.20
N LEU A 373 97.21 -110.26 -86.53
CA LEU A 373 97.42 -110.08 -85.10
C LEU A 373 97.94 -108.68 -84.75
N LYS A 374 98.82 -108.10 -85.58
CA LYS A 374 99.28 -106.70 -85.44
C LYS A 374 98.16 -105.70 -85.69
N GLU A 375 97.32 -105.94 -86.69
CA GLU A 375 96.17 -105.11 -87.04
C GLU A 375 95.10 -105.18 -85.94
N LYS A 376 94.75 -106.38 -85.46
CA LYS A 376 93.86 -106.53 -84.29
C LYS A 376 94.39 -105.85 -83.04
N LYS A 377 95.68 -106.02 -82.73
CA LYS A 377 96.30 -105.31 -81.59
C LYS A 377 96.27 -103.79 -81.76
N MET A 378 96.52 -103.29 -82.97
CA MET A 378 96.49 -101.86 -83.25
C MET A 378 95.07 -101.28 -83.15
N ILE A 379 94.04 -102.03 -83.59
CA ILE A 379 92.63 -101.66 -83.45
C ILE A 379 92.20 -101.73 -81.98
N GLU A 380 92.58 -102.78 -81.24
CA GLU A 380 92.30 -102.90 -79.81
C GLU A 380 92.98 -101.79 -79.00
N GLU A 381 94.26 -101.48 -79.28
CA GLU A 381 94.97 -100.35 -78.67
C GLU A 381 94.30 -99.02 -79.01
N PHE A 382 93.86 -98.82 -80.25
CA PHE A 382 93.15 -97.60 -80.65
C PHE A 382 91.79 -97.46 -79.97
N GLU A 383 91.01 -98.54 -79.89
CA GLU A 383 89.72 -98.54 -79.18
C GLU A 383 89.89 -98.41 -77.67
N GLN A 384 90.96 -98.97 -77.10
CA GLN A 384 91.30 -98.81 -75.70
C GLN A 384 91.72 -97.37 -75.39
N GLU A 385 92.58 -96.77 -76.21
CA GLU A 385 92.99 -95.38 -76.07
C GLU A 385 91.81 -94.41 -76.27
N LYS A 386 90.87 -94.74 -77.17
CA LYS A 386 89.61 -94.01 -77.32
C LYS A 386 88.72 -94.13 -76.09
N ARG A 387 88.52 -95.35 -75.56
CA ARG A 387 87.74 -95.59 -74.33
C ARG A 387 88.35 -94.86 -73.13
N GLU A 388 89.67 -94.89 -72.97
CA GLU A 388 90.37 -94.17 -71.91
C GLU A 388 90.25 -92.64 -72.04
N ARG A 389 90.21 -92.11 -73.27
CA ARG A 389 89.93 -90.68 -73.51
C ARG A 389 88.47 -90.31 -73.21
N GLU A 390 87.52 -91.14 -73.63
CA GLU A 390 86.09 -90.96 -73.34
C GLU A 390 85.81 -91.04 -71.84
N GLU A 391 86.45 -91.95 -71.12
CA GLU A 391 86.32 -92.09 -69.66
C GLU A 391 86.90 -90.88 -68.91
N LYS A 392 88.10 -90.41 -69.29
CA LYS A 392 88.69 -89.18 -68.73
C LYS A 392 87.86 -87.93 -69.03
N GLU A 393 87.22 -87.86 -70.21
CA GLU A 393 86.32 -86.75 -70.56
C GLU A 393 85.02 -86.83 -69.75
N ASN A 394 84.42 -88.02 -69.63
CA ASN A 394 83.22 -88.22 -68.81
C ASN A 394 83.47 -87.88 -67.33
N GLU A 395 84.62 -88.24 -66.77
CA GLU A 395 85.01 -87.81 -65.41
C GLU A 395 85.15 -86.29 -65.30
N ARG A 396 85.63 -85.60 -66.34
CA ARG A 396 85.72 -84.14 -66.35
C ARG A 396 84.34 -83.50 -66.39
N ILE A 397 83.46 -83.99 -67.28
CA ILE A 397 82.07 -83.54 -67.40
C ILE A 397 81.32 -83.76 -66.08
N GLU A 398 81.51 -84.89 -65.41
CA GLU A 398 80.87 -85.17 -64.12
C GLU A 398 81.35 -84.20 -63.02
N LYS A 399 82.64 -83.83 -62.99
CA LYS A 399 83.15 -82.80 -62.07
C LYS A 399 82.56 -81.42 -62.36
N GLU A 400 82.44 -81.05 -63.64
CA GLU A 400 81.82 -79.79 -64.07
C GLU A 400 80.32 -79.74 -63.72
N LEU A 401 79.58 -80.84 -63.88
CA LEU A 401 78.17 -80.96 -63.49
C LEU A 401 77.97 -80.85 -61.96
N LYS A 402 78.82 -81.50 -61.16
CA LYS A 402 78.75 -81.38 -59.69
C LYS A 402 79.01 -79.96 -59.20
N GLU A 403 79.95 -79.25 -59.83
CA GLU A 403 80.22 -77.85 -59.53
C GLU A 403 79.03 -76.95 -59.96
N ARG A 404 78.40 -77.24 -61.10
CA ARG A 404 77.16 -76.57 -61.54
C ARG A 404 76.03 -76.74 -60.52
N GLU A 405 75.75 -77.97 -60.10
CA GLU A 405 74.72 -78.24 -59.09
C GLU A 405 75.01 -77.55 -57.76
N ARG A 406 76.28 -77.40 -57.38
CA ARG A 406 76.69 -76.67 -56.18
C ARG A 406 76.35 -75.18 -56.31
N ILE A 407 76.72 -74.55 -57.43
CA ILE A 407 76.47 -73.14 -57.68
C ILE A 407 74.96 -72.84 -57.82
N GLU A 408 74.21 -73.72 -58.51
CA GLU A 408 72.75 -73.59 -58.67
C GLU A 408 72.04 -73.68 -57.31
N ARG A 409 72.45 -74.62 -56.45
CA ARG A 409 71.96 -74.70 -55.06
C ARG A 409 72.34 -73.48 -54.22
N GLU A 410 73.55 -72.96 -54.35
CA GLU A 410 73.98 -71.74 -53.65
C GLU A 410 73.15 -70.52 -54.10
N TYR A 411 72.84 -70.40 -55.38
CA TYR A 411 71.95 -69.36 -55.93
C TYR A 411 70.50 -69.50 -55.43
N GLU A 412 69.92 -70.72 -55.48
CA GLU A 412 68.57 -70.98 -54.99
C GLU A 412 68.43 -70.70 -53.49
N ASN A 413 69.41 -71.13 -52.69
CA ASN A 413 69.46 -70.83 -51.27
C ASN A 413 69.56 -69.32 -51.00
N SER A 414 70.40 -68.60 -51.75
CA SER A 414 70.56 -67.15 -51.64
C SER A 414 69.27 -66.38 -51.98
N ILE A 415 68.54 -66.80 -53.02
CA ILE A 415 67.24 -66.22 -53.36
C ILE A 415 66.19 -66.53 -52.29
N THR A 416 66.16 -67.76 -51.80
CA THR A 416 65.17 -68.18 -50.78
C THR A 416 65.39 -67.42 -49.47
N GLU A 417 66.64 -67.23 -49.07
CA GLU A 417 67.02 -66.44 -47.90
C GLU A 417 66.65 -64.97 -48.09
N MET A 418 66.94 -64.38 -49.26
CA MET A 418 66.53 -63.02 -49.61
C MET A 418 65.00 -62.83 -49.55
N ARG A 419 64.21 -63.81 -50.01
CA ARG A 419 62.74 -63.76 -49.94
C ARG A 419 62.24 -63.80 -48.51
N LYS A 420 62.80 -64.67 -47.66
CA LYS A 420 62.44 -64.74 -46.24
C LYS A 420 62.76 -63.43 -45.53
N GLN A 421 63.94 -62.87 -45.74
CA GLN A 421 64.33 -61.58 -45.16
C GLN A 421 63.40 -60.44 -45.60
N LYS A 422 62.97 -60.43 -46.86
CA LYS A 422 61.98 -59.47 -47.35
C LYS A 422 60.62 -59.64 -46.66
N GLU A 423 60.10 -60.87 -46.57
CA GLU A 423 58.81 -61.14 -45.92
C GLU A 423 58.81 -60.83 -44.41
N GLU A 424 59.90 -61.17 -43.71
CA GLU A 424 60.06 -60.87 -42.29
C GLU A 424 60.13 -59.36 -42.03
N TRP A 425 60.88 -58.63 -42.87
CA TRP A 425 60.93 -57.19 -42.82
C TRP A 425 59.55 -56.57 -43.07
N GLU A 426 58.84 -56.99 -44.12
CA GLU A 426 57.49 -56.48 -44.45
C GLU A 426 56.49 -56.73 -43.31
N LYS A 427 56.53 -57.92 -42.67
CA LYS A 427 55.65 -58.25 -41.54
C LYS A 427 55.96 -57.41 -40.31
N SER A 428 57.23 -57.40 -39.88
CA SER A 428 57.65 -56.68 -38.68
C SER A 428 57.35 -55.18 -38.79
N TRP A 429 57.61 -54.61 -39.96
CA TRP A 429 57.43 -53.18 -40.19
C TRP A 429 55.95 -52.80 -40.30
N LYS A 430 55.11 -53.65 -40.90
CA LYS A 430 53.66 -53.45 -40.95
C LYS A 430 52.99 -53.51 -39.58
N GLU A 431 53.40 -54.45 -38.73
CA GLU A 431 52.88 -54.55 -37.36
C GLU A 431 53.24 -53.33 -36.50
N GLU A 432 54.48 -52.87 -36.58
CA GLU A 432 54.94 -51.66 -35.88
C GLU A 432 54.16 -50.41 -36.34
N TRP A 433 53.94 -50.28 -37.65
CA TRP A 433 53.15 -49.19 -38.23
C TRP A 433 51.69 -49.22 -37.79
N ASP A 434 51.03 -50.39 -37.86
CA ASP A 434 49.62 -50.54 -37.47
C ASP A 434 49.41 -50.22 -35.98
N ASN A 435 50.36 -50.60 -35.12
CA ASN A 435 50.32 -50.28 -33.69
C ASN A 435 50.44 -48.77 -33.44
N ARG A 436 51.42 -48.10 -34.08
CA ARG A 436 51.56 -46.63 -33.99
C ARG A 436 50.30 -45.90 -34.44
N VAL A 437 49.68 -46.33 -35.55
CA VAL A 437 48.43 -45.72 -36.06
C VAL A 437 47.26 -45.93 -35.09
N LYS A 438 47.16 -47.10 -34.45
CA LYS A 438 46.12 -47.39 -33.45
C LYS A 438 46.28 -46.50 -32.21
N GLU A 439 47.49 -46.38 -31.68
CA GLU A 439 47.78 -45.53 -30.52
C GLU A 439 47.47 -44.05 -30.80
N GLU A 440 47.90 -43.55 -31.96
CA GLU A 440 47.64 -42.16 -32.36
C GLU A 440 46.13 -41.89 -32.53
N LYS A 441 45.37 -42.84 -33.11
CA LYS A 441 43.90 -42.75 -33.19
C LYS A 441 43.23 -42.77 -31.82
N ALA A 442 43.71 -43.61 -30.90
CA ALA A 442 43.18 -43.68 -29.53
C ALA A 442 43.41 -42.37 -28.77
N ARG A 443 44.63 -41.82 -28.84
CA ARG A 443 44.98 -40.52 -28.24
C ARG A 443 44.09 -39.39 -28.76
N ARG A 444 43.89 -39.31 -30.08
CA ARG A 444 43.00 -38.31 -30.69
C ARG A 444 41.56 -38.42 -30.21
N LYS A 445 41.04 -39.64 -30.09
CA LYS A 445 39.67 -39.89 -29.62
C LYS A 445 39.50 -39.44 -28.17
N GLU A 446 40.49 -39.71 -27.32
CA GLU A 446 40.50 -39.29 -25.92
C GLU A 446 40.54 -37.76 -25.80
N GLU A 447 41.45 -37.10 -26.52
CA GLU A 447 41.59 -35.63 -26.53
C GLU A 447 40.33 -34.92 -27.04
N ARG A 448 39.75 -35.39 -28.16
CA ARG A 448 38.44 -34.90 -28.65
C ARG A 448 37.33 -35.13 -27.63
N GLY A 449 37.37 -36.26 -26.91
CA GLY A 449 36.44 -36.56 -25.83
C GLY A 449 36.54 -35.57 -24.67
N LYS A 450 37.76 -35.18 -24.26
CA LYS A 450 38.00 -34.16 -23.23
C LYS A 450 37.46 -32.80 -23.66
N LEU A 451 37.77 -32.37 -24.89
CA LEU A 451 37.32 -31.08 -25.43
C LEU A 451 35.79 -30.99 -25.54
N ARG A 452 35.15 -32.06 -26.01
CA ARG A 452 33.68 -32.14 -26.08
C ARG A 452 33.03 -32.04 -24.70
N LYS A 453 33.57 -32.74 -23.69
CA LYS A 453 33.07 -32.64 -22.31
C LYS A 453 33.18 -31.22 -21.77
N LEU A 454 34.28 -30.53 -22.07
CA LEU A 454 34.48 -29.14 -21.68
C LEU A 454 33.46 -28.20 -22.35
N GLU A 455 33.23 -28.36 -23.66
CA GLU A 455 32.22 -27.59 -24.40
C GLU A 455 30.80 -27.85 -23.86
N GLU A 456 30.44 -29.11 -23.59
CA GLU A 456 29.15 -29.48 -23.00
C GLU A 456 28.98 -28.92 -21.58
N ALA A 457 30.05 -28.90 -20.77
CA ALA A 457 30.04 -28.28 -19.45
C ALA A 457 29.79 -26.77 -19.52
N PHE A 458 30.47 -26.06 -20.42
CA PHE A 458 30.28 -24.63 -20.62
C PHE A 458 28.87 -24.29 -21.13
N LYS A 459 28.34 -25.07 -22.08
CA LYS A 459 26.94 -24.93 -22.55
C LYS A 459 25.93 -25.13 -21.43
N ARG A 460 26.20 -26.04 -20.49
CA ARG A 460 25.34 -26.29 -19.33
C ARG A 460 25.40 -25.11 -18.35
N GLU A 461 26.59 -24.65 -17.99
CA GLU A 461 26.80 -23.49 -17.11
C GLU A 461 26.04 -22.26 -17.64
N ARG A 462 26.14 -21.99 -18.95
CA ARG A 462 25.44 -20.86 -19.59
C ARG A 462 23.92 -20.99 -19.50
N LYS A 463 23.37 -22.19 -19.72
CA LYS A 463 21.93 -22.45 -19.59
C LYS A 463 21.45 -22.29 -18.15
N GLU A 464 22.21 -22.81 -17.19
CA GLU A 464 21.89 -22.68 -15.76
C GLU A 464 21.88 -21.22 -15.32
N GLU A 465 22.87 -20.42 -15.76
CA GLU A 465 22.92 -18.98 -15.46
C GLU A 465 21.75 -18.22 -16.12
N ASP A 466 21.41 -18.53 -17.38
CA ASP A 466 20.25 -17.95 -18.07
C ASP A 466 18.92 -18.29 -17.38
N GLU A 467 18.75 -19.54 -16.92
CA GLU A 467 17.57 -19.96 -16.17
C GLU A 467 17.49 -19.30 -14.78
N LYS A 468 18.63 -19.24 -14.08
CA LYS A 468 18.76 -18.56 -12.80
C LYS A 468 18.34 -17.08 -12.93
N ARG A 469 18.88 -16.38 -13.94
CA ARG A 469 18.50 -14.98 -14.25
C ARG A 469 17.00 -14.82 -14.45
N LYS A 470 16.37 -15.71 -15.21
CA LYS A 470 14.90 -15.69 -15.42
C LYS A 470 14.12 -15.93 -14.14
N ARG A 471 14.56 -16.85 -13.28
CA ARG A 471 13.92 -17.13 -11.99
C ARG A 471 14.04 -15.95 -11.04
N GLU A 472 15.22 -15.35 -10.95
CA GLU A 472 15.48 -14.16 -10.13
C GLU A 472 14.69 -12.94 -10.61
N ASP A 473 14.66 -12.67 -11.92
CA ASP A 473 13.84 -11.59 -12.49
C ASP A 473 12.35 -11.77 -12.19
N LYS A 474 11.85 -13.01 -12.30
CA LYS A 474 10.46 -13.32 -11.98
C LYS A 474 10.17 -13.13 -10.50
N ALA A 475 10.96 -13.73 -9.62
CA ALA A 475 10.79 -13.64 -8.17
C ALA A 475 10.86 -12.18 -7.70
N LYS A 476 11.77 -11.38 -8.29
CA LYS A 476 11.91 -9.97 -7.95
C LYS A 476 10.71 -9.14 -8.39
N ARG A 477 10.19 -9.34 -9.61
CA ARG A 477 8.96 -8.66 -10.05
C ARG A 477 7.77 -8.98 -9.15
N GLU A 478 7.63 -10.25 -8.77
CA GLU A 478 6.59 -10.68 -7.84
C GLU A 478 6.76 -10.03 -6.46
N GLN A 479 7.99 -9.93 -5.95
CA GLN A 479 8.27 -9.29 -4.67
C GLN A 479 8.01 -7.78 -4.70
N GLU A 480 8.47 -7.07 -5.73
CA GLU A 480 8.22 -5.64 -5.93
C GLU A 480 6.71 -5.33 -6.04
N GLU A 481 5.95 -6.21 -6.69
CA GLU A 481 4.49 -6.08 -6.80
C GLU A 481 3.80 -6.34 -5.45
N ARG A 482 4.26 -7.34 -4.67
CA ARG A 482 3.74 -7.62 -3.32
C ARG A 482 3.97 -6.46 -2.37
N GLU A 483 5.20 -5.97 -2.28
CA GLU A 483 5.56 -4.85 -1.40
C GLU A 483 4.74 -3.59 -1.77
N ARG A 484 4.51 -3.34 -3.06
CA ARG A 484 3.69 -2.21 -3.53
C ARG A 484 2.25 -2.36 -3.09
N LYS A 485 1.67 -3.55 -3.28
CA LYS A 485 0.30 -3.85 -2.87
C LYS A 485 0.12 -3.72 -1.37
N GLU A 486 1.06 -4.25 -0.57
CA GLU A 486 1.02 -4.14 0.88
C GLU A 486 1.03 -2.67 1.34
N MET A 487 1.86 -1.82 0.74
CA MET A 487 1.91 -0.39 1.05
C MET A 487 0.61 0.33 0.65
N GLU A 488 0.07 0.04 -0.54
CA GLU A 488 -1.20 0.61 -1.01
C GLU A 488 -2.39 0.19 -0.12
N GLU A 489 -2.45 -1.10 0.25
CA GLU A 489 -3.47 -1.65 1.17
C GLU A 489 -3.35 -1.03 2.57
N GLU A 490 -2.14 -0.85 3.09
CA GLU A 490 -1.93 -0.20 4.38
C GLU A 490 -2.38 1.26 4.36
N HIS A 491 -2.07 2.01 3.30
CA HIS A 491 -2.53 3.39 3.13
C HIS A 491 -4.06 3.46 2.98
N GLU A 492 -4.67 2.54 2.24
CA GLU A 492 -6.13 2.46 2.13
C GLU A 492 -6.77 2.15 3.50
N ARG A 493 -6.18 1.23 4.27
CA ARG A 493 -6.63 0.91 5.64
C ARG A 493 -6.55 2.14 6.55
N LYS A 494 -5.43 2.86 6.55
CA LYS A 494 -5.24 4.11 7.31
C LYS A 494 -6.27 5.18 6.90
N LEU A 495 -6.56 5.32 5.61
CA LEU A 495 -7.59 6.23 5.10
C LEU A 495 -9.00 5.86 5.58
N LYS A 496 -9.36 4.57 5.55
CA LYS A 496 -10.65 4.08 6.04
C LYS A 496 -10.80 4.29 7.55
N GLU A 497 -9.75 4.01 8.32
CA GLU A 497 -9.71 4.19 9.77
C GLU A 497 -9.90 5.67 10.16
N MET A 498 -9.18 6.57 9.48
CA MET A 498 -9.34 8.01 9.66
C MET A 498 -10.75 8.50 9.31
N LYS A 499 -11.31 8.09 8.17
CA LYS A 499 -12.69 8.45 7.78
C LYS A 499 -13.70 8.00 8.83
N ARG A 500 -13.60 6.75 9.29
CA ARG A 500 -14.49 6.19 10.31
C ARG A 500 -14.42 6.97 11.62
N LYS A 501 -13.21 7.36 12.06
CA LYS A 501 -13.02 8.19 13.26
C LYS A 501 -13.78 9.52 13.14
N TYR A 502 -13.66 10.22 12.00
CA TYR A 502 -14.37 11.48 11.78
C TYR A 502 -15.89 11.31 11.63
N GLU A 503 -16.35 10.22 11.02
CA GLU A 503 -17.77 9.87 10.95
C GLU A 503 -18.36 9.60 12.34
N ASP A 504 -17.66 8.83 13.18
CA ASP A 504 -18.06 8.53 14.55
C ASP A 504 -18.09 9.80 15.43
N GLU A 505 -17.10 10.69 15.28
CA GLU A 505 -17.10 12.00 15.96
C GLU A 505 -18.24 12.91 15.51
N ALA A 506 -18.53 12.95 14.21
CA ALA A 506 -19.65 13.71 13.67
C ALA A 506 -21.00 13.17 14.18
N ARG A 507 -21.13 11.84 14.27
CA ARG A 507 -22.32 11.19 14.80
C ARG A 507 -22.54 11.53 16.27
N LYS A 508 -21.50 11.45 17.11
CA LYS A 508 -21.59 11.84 18.53
C LYS A 508 -22.02 13.29 18.72
N HIS A 509 -21.44 14.23 17.98
CA HIS A 509 -21.86 15.63 18.06
C HIS A 509 -23.31 15.85 17.60
N ALA A 510 -23.76 15.11 16.57
CA ALA A 510 -25.15 15.18 16.13
C ALA A 510 -26.11 14.58 17.18
N GLU A 511 -25.72 13.48 17.82
CA GLU A 511 -26.46 12.84 18.92
C GLU A 511 -26.59 13.81 20.13
N GLU A 512 -25.48 14.38 20.60
CA GLU A 512 -25.46 15.39 21.68
C GLU A 512 -26.36 16.59 21.38
N PHE A 513 -26.29 17.12 20.16
CA PHE A 513 -27.13 18.25 19.74
C PHE A 513 -28.61 17.90 19.70
N ASN A 514 -28.94 16.71 19.17
CA ASN A 514 -30.33 16.28 19.07
C ASN A 514 -30.92 15.97 20.45
N GLU A 515 -30.13 15.37 21.35
CA GLU A 515 -30.52 15.13 22.74
C GLU A 515 -30.79 16.44 23.49
N PHE A 516 -29.89 17.43 23.36
CA PHE A 516 -30.10 18.76 23.92
C PHE A 516 -31.40 19.40 23.41
N ARG A 517 -31.62 19.36 22.09
CA ARG A 517 -32.81 19.94 21.45
C ARG A 517 -34.11 19.26 21.90
N GLU A 518 -34.13 17.93 21.96
CA GLU A 518 -35.31 17.16 22.36
C GLU A 518 -35.64 17.35 23.84
N LYS A 519 -34.62 17.42 24.71
CA LYS A 519 -34.82 17.77 26.12
C LYS A 519 -35.46 19.15 26.25
N TYR A 520 -34.88 20.15 25.59
CA TYR A 520 -35.38 21.53 25.63
C TYR A 520 -36.81 21.66 25.09
N LYS A 521 -37.13 20.97 23.99
CA LYS A 521 -38.47 20.96 23.39
C LYS A 521 -39.50 20.28 24.29
N LYS A 522 -39.14 19.17 24.94
CA LYS A 522 -40.03 18.48 25.89
C LYS A 522 -40.29 19.33 27.12
N ASP A 523 -39.25 19.95 27.68
CA ASP A 523 -39.37 20.82 28.84
C ASP A 523 -40.29 22.02 28.52
N PHE A 524 -40.14 22.60 27.32
CA PHE A 524 -41.01 23.68 26.84
C PHE A 524 -42.47 23.22 26.59
N GLN A 525 -42.68 22.03 26.00
CA GLN A 525 -44.03 21.50 25.76
C GLN A 525 -44.75 21.12 27.06
N ALA A 526 -44.05 20.49 28.01
CA ALA A 526 -44.61 20.15 29.31
C ALA A 526 -45.01 21.41 30.10
N LEU A 527 -44.19 22.46 30.00
CA LEU A 527 -44.47 23.78 30.58
C LEU A 527 -45.76 24.40 30.01
N MET A 528 -45.91 24.40 28.68
CA MET A 528 -47.12 24.90 28.01
C MET A 528 -48.37 24.13 28.45
N LEU A 529 -48.30 22.78 28.48
CA LEU A 529 -49.40 21.92 28.89
C LEU A 529 -49.83 22.14 30.35
N LYS A 530 -48.88 22.32 31.27
CA LYS A 530 -49.15 22.59 32.67
C LYS A 530 -49.87 23.93 32.86
N HIS A 531 -49.40 24.97 32.17
CA HIS A 531 -50.04 26.29 32.20
C HIS A 531 -51.46 26.26 31.64
N ASP A 532 -51.70 25.52 30.54
CA ASP A 532 -53.04 25.37 29.96
C ASP A 532 -54.02 24.66 30.92
N LEU A 533 -53.56 23.62 31.62
CA LEU A 533 -54.34 22.92 32.65
C LEU A 533 -54.70 23.85 33.82
N GLU A 534 -53.73 24.59 34.34
CA GLU A 534 -53.95 25.55 35.44
C GLU A 534 -54.93 26.66 35.05
N MET A 535 -54.84 27.17 33.81
CA MET A 535 -55.77 28.17 33.30
C MET A 535 -57.20 27.63 33.13
N GLN A 536 -57.35 26.35 32.79
CA GLN A 536 -58.66 25.70 32.75
C GLN A 536 -59.26 25.56 34.15
N GLU A 537 -58.47 25.16 35.15
CA GLU A 537 -58.92 25.06 36.53
C GLU A 537 -59.35 26.42 37.10
N LEU A 538 -58.57 27.48 36.82
CA LEU A 538 -58.91 28.85 37.21
C LEU A 538 -60.20 29.34 36.55
N ARG A 539 -60.39 29.07 35.25
CA ARG A 539 -61.66 29.38 34.56
C ARG A 539 -62.84 28.67 35.20
N LEU A 540 -62.68 27.41 35.57
CA LEU A 540 -63.73 26.62 36.23
C LEU A 540 -64.07 27.17 37.61
N LYS A 541 -63.06 27.62 38.38
CA LYS A 541 -63.28 28.29 39.66
C LYS A 541 -64.02 29.61 39.50
N HIS A 542 -63.60 30.45 38.55
CA HIS A 542 -64.29 31.70 38.23
C HIS A 542 -65.75 31.47 37.82
N GLU A 543 -66.01 30.46 36.98
CA GLU A 543 -67.37 30.14 36.55
C GLU A 543 -68.26 29.67 37.72
N ASN A 544 -67.69 28.94 38.68
CA ASN A 544 -68.39 28.51 39.89
C ASN A 544 -68.65 29.67 40.86
N GLU A 545 -67.69 30.57 41.03
CA GLU A 545 -67.84 31.77 41.85
C GLU A 545 -68.87 32.74 41.25
N GLU A 546 -68.89 32.90 39.93
CA GLU A 546 -69.87 33.71 39.22
C GLU A 546 -71.29 33.13 39.38
N LYS A 547 -71.44 31.80 39.33
CA LYS A 547 -72.71 31.12 39.65
C LYS A 547 -73.15 31.38 41.09
N ALA A 548 -72.24 31.28 42.07
CA ALA A 548 -72.54 31.54 43.48
C ALA A 548 -72.92 33.01 43.74
N LEU A 549 -72.25 33.95 43.10
CA LEU A 549 -72.58 35.38 43.16
C LEU A 549 -73.94 35.68 42.53
N SER A 550 -74.27 35.02 41.42
CA SER A 550 -75.60 35.12 40.78
C SER A 550 -76.72 34.63 41.72
N GLU A 551 -76.52 33.53 42.42
CA GLU A 551 -77.47 33.02 43.43
C GLU A 551 -77.63 33.97 44.62
N LEU A 552 -76.52 34.50 45.13
CA LEU A 552 -76.55 35.46 46.24
C LEU A 552 -77.26 36.77 45.84
N ALA A 553 -77.05 37.23 44.61
CA ALA A 553 -77.73 38.41 44.08
C ALA A 553 -79.25 38.20 43.99
N LYS A 554 -79.70 37.04 43.48
CA LYS A 554 -81.12 36.67 43.45
C LYS A 554 -81.73 36.63 44.86
N GLN A 555 -81.00 36.09 45.82
CA GLN A 555 -81.45 36.03 47.22
C GLN A 555 -81.58 37.43 47.84
N LYS A 556 -80.61 38.32 47.58
CA LYS A 556 -80.69 39.71 48.05
C LYS A 556 -81.82 40.49 47.40
N GLU A 557 -82.07 40.28 46.10
CA GLU A 557 -83.19 40.92 45.40
C GLU A 557 -84.53 40.51 46.01
N LYS A 558 -84.69 39.21 46.32
CA LYS A 558 -85.88 38.70 47.01
C LYS A 558 -86.07 39.36 48.38
N ASN A 559 -85.03 39.39 49.21
CA ASN A 559 -85.10 40.01 50.54
C ASN A 559 -85.38 41.52 50.46
N LEU A 560 -84.87 42.21 49.43
CA LEU A 560 -85.16 43.63 49.20
C LEU A 560 -86.62 43.86 48.82
N LYS A 561 -87.19 43.02 47.94
CA LYS A 561 -88.62 43.08 47.58
C LYS A 561 -89.52 42.88 48.79
N GLU A 562 -89.24 41.88 49.61
CA GLU A 562 -89.98 41.61 50.86
C GLU A 562 -89.92 42.83 51.82
N LYS A 563 -88.74 43.45 51.98
CA LYS A 563 -88.61 44.68 52.80
C LYS A 563 -89.33 45.89 52.22
N MET A 564 -89.37 46.03 50.89
CA MET A 564 -90.12 47.11 50.26
C MET A 564 -91.63 46.91 50.46
N GLU A 565 -92.15 45.70 50.30
CA GLU A 565 -93.55 45.38 50.63
C GLU A 565 -93.87 45.70 52.09
N GLU A 566 -92.99 45.34 53.02
CA GLU A 566 -93.14 45.64 54.45
C GLU A 566 -93.18 47.15 54.74
N MET A 567 -92.32 47.92 54.06
CA MET A 567 -92.32 49.39 54.15
C MET A 567 -93.55 50.02 53.51
N GLU A 568 -94.01 49.52 52.37
CA GLU A 568 -95.23 49.98 51.71
C GLU A 568 -96.46 49.72 52.59
N ASP A 569 -96.54 48.54 53.22
CA ASP A 569 -97.60 48.20 54.17
C ASP A 569 -97.55 49.05 55.43
N LYS A 570 -96.36 49.41 55.90
CA LYS A 570 -96.19 50.34 57.03
C LYS A 570 -96.61 51.76 56.62
N HIS A 571 -96.22 52.21 55.44
CA HIS A 571 -96.59 53.52 54.92
C HIS A 571 -98.11 53.61 54.69
N LYS A 572 -98.75 52.57 54.17
CA LYS A 572 -100.22 52.47 54.08
C LYS A 572 -100.87 52.60 55.45
N ARG A 573 -100.37 51.88 56.46
CA ARG A 573 -100.87 51.97 57.84
C ARG A 573 -100.72 53.38 58.43
N GLU A 574 -99.57 54.02 58.23
CA GLU A 574 -99.33 55.39 58.67
C GLU A 574 -100.22 56.41 57.95
N VAL A 575 -100.42 56.25 56.64
CA VAL A 575 -101.36 57.05 55.85
C VAL A 575 -102.79 56.85 56.35
N GLU A 576 -103.19 55.62 56.66
CA GLU A 576 -104.51 55.28 57.21
C GLU A 576 -104.72 55.86 58.60
N GLU A 577 -103.70 55.84 59.47
CA GLU A 577 -103.71 56.52 60.77
C GLU A 577 -103.82 58.05 60.62
N LEU A 578 -103.07 58.65 59.70
CA LEU A 578 -103.17 60.08 59.38
C LEU A 578 -104.55 60.43 58.81
N ARG A 579 -105.13 59.56 57.97
CA ARG A 579 -106.47 59.70 57.40
C ARG A 579 -107.54 59.65 58.49
N LYS A 580 -107.47 58.69 59.42
CA LYS A 580 -108.32 58.64 60.62
C LYS A 580 -108.16 59.86 61.50
N LYS A 581 -106.94 60.38 61.66
CA LYS A 581 -106.67 61.61 62.42
C LYS A 581 -107.30 62.86 61.75
N TYR A 582 -107.27 62.93 60.42
CA TYR A 582 -107.96 63.97 59.65
C TYR A 582 -109.49 63.83 59.71
N GLU A 583 -110.03 62.62 59.63
CA GLU A 583 -111.47 62.34 59.78
C GLU A 583 -111.97 62.70 61.19
N SER A 584 -111.17 62.46 62.24
CA SER A 584 -111.50 62.86 63.62
C SER A 584 -111.40 64.37 63.90
N LYS A 585 -110.80 65.15 62.99
CA LYS A 585 -110.80 66.63 63.02
C LYS A 585 -111.95 67.25 62.22
N CYS A 586 -112.64 66.47 61.40
CA CYS A 586 -113.76 66.89 60.56
C CYS A 586 -115.08 66.27 61.02
N VAL A 587 -115.42 66.40 62.31
CA VAL A 587 -116.80 66.25 62.78
C VAL A 587 -117.05 67.27 63.90
N LEU A 588 -117.73 68.37 63.51
CA LEU A 588 -118.52 69.32 64.31
C LEU A 588 -117.79 70.23 65.32
N LEU A 589 -117.28 71.36 64.82
CA LEU A 589 -118.02 72.65 64.86
C LEU A 589 -117.55 73.58 63.74
#